data_AF-A0A0D6H8Q8-F1
#
_entry.id   AF-A0A0D6H8Q8-F1
#
_cell.length_a   1.000
_cell.length_b   1.000
_cell.length_c   1.000
_cell.angle_alpha   90.00
_cell.angle_beta   90.00
_cell.angle_gamma   90.00
#
_symmetry.space_group_name_H-M   'P 1'
#
loop_
_entity.id
_entity.type
_entity.pdbx_description
1 polymer ?
#
loop_
_entity_poly.entity_id
_entity_poly.type
_entity_poly.pdbx_seq_one_letter_code
_entity_poly.pdbx_strand_id
1 'polypeptide(L)' 'MSWDALFSLQGHGPYLLGAYGVTLALIAWEAGTLWRRARARRRAARLRAGDGR' A
#
# COMPACT_ATOMS: atom_id res chain seq x y z
N MET A 1 8.43 9.84 23.98
CA MET A 1 7.84 8.49 23.97
C MET A 1 8.79 7.58 23.22
N SER A 2 9.42 6.65 23.95
CA SER A 2 10.56 5.86 23.48
C SER A 2 10.11 4.86 22.42
N TRP A 3 10.65 5.00 21.20
CA TRP A 3 10.65 3.94 20.19
C TRP A 3 11.19 2.61 20.74
N ASP A 4 12.02 2.68 21.79
CA ASP A 4 12.51 1.55 22.56
C ASP A 4 11.37 0.71 23.17
N ALA A 5 10.29 1.32 23.68
CA ALA A 5 9.18 0.58 24.29
C ALA A 5 8.40 -0.31 23.30
N LEU A 6 8.36 0.05 22.01
CA LEU A 6 7.75 -0.78 20.96
C LEU A 6 8.53 -2.07 20.70
N PHE A 7 9.84 -2.07 20.95
CA PHE A 7 10.72 -3.23 20.79
C PHE A 7 11.08 -3.91 22.12
N SER A 8 10.94 -3.19 23.24
CA SER A 8 11.37 -3.58 24.59
C SER A 8 10.26 -4.27 25.41
N LEU A 9 9.00 -4.31 24.92
CA LEU A 9 7.99 -5.22 25.47
C LEU A 9 8.34 -6.69 25.13
N GLN A 10 9.14 -7.28 26.00
CA GLN A 10 8.94 -8.66 26.46
C GLN A 10 8.96 -9.72 25.34
N GLY A 11 9.82 -9.56 24.33
CA GLY A 11 10.01 -10.54 23.25
C GLY A 11 8.88 -10.64 22.22
N HIS A 12 7.88 -9.74 22.27
CA HIS A 12 6.72 -9.74 21.36
C HIS A 12 6.78 -8.66 20.26
N GLY A 13 7.76 -7.75 20.34
CA GLY A 13 8.03 -6.72 19.32
C GLY A 13 8.12 -7.24 17.87
N PRO A 14 8.78 -8.38 17.58
CA PRO A 14 8.82 -8.94 16.23
C PRO A 14 7.45 -9.38 15.72
N TYR A 15 6.60 -9.87 16.62
CA TYR A 15 5.25 -10.36 16.25
C TYR A 15 4.30 -9.20 15.96
N LEU A 16 4.37 -8.12 16.75
CA LEU A 16 3.63 -6.88 16.49
C LEU A 16 4.09 -6.23 15.17
N LEU A 17 5.40 -6.15 14.94
CA LEU A 17 5.95 -5.63 13.70
C LEU A 17 5.56 -6.51 12.50
N GLY A 18 5.54 -7.82 12.67
CA GLY A 18 5.08 -8.78 11.68
C GLY A 18 3.59 -8.62 11.38
N ALA A 19 2.73 -8.61 12.40
CA ALA A 19 1.29 -8.48 12.23
C ALA A 19 0.91 -7.16 11.56
N TYR A 20 1.33 -6.03 12.13
CA TYR A 20 1.01 -4.71 11.56
C TYR A 20 1.71 -4.47 10.23
N GLY A 21 2.93 -4.97 10.06
CA GLY A 21 3.68 -4.89 8.80
C GLY A 21 3.01 -5.67 7.67
N VAL A 22 2.55 -6.90 7.93
CA VAL A 22 1.81 -7.72 6.96
C VAL A 22 0.49 -7.06 6.60
N THR A 23 -0.26 -6.56 7.58
CA THR A 23 -1.50 -5.81 7.32
C THR A 23 -1.24 -4.59 6.42
N LEU A 24 -0.21 -3.80 6.73
CA LEU A 24 0.14 -2.63 5.92
C LEU A 24 0.56 -3.03 4.50
N ALA A 25 1.30 -4.14 4.35
CA ALA A 25 1.72 -4.67 3.06
C ALA A 25 0.52 -5.11 2.21
N LEU A 26 -0.47 -5.78 2.81
CA LEU A 26 -1.70 -6.19 2.10
C LEU A 26 -2.53 -4.98 1.66
N ILE A 27 -2.69 -3.98 2.52
CA ILE A 27 -3.38 -2.72 2.19
C ILE A 27 -2.65 -2.00 1.06
N ALA A 28 -1.33 -1.85 1.17
CA ALA A 28 -0.52 -1.19 0.15
C ALA A 28 -0.56 -1.94 -1.18
N TRP A 29 -0.57 -3.28 -1.14
CA TRP A 29 -0.71 -4.11 -2.32
C TRP A 29 -2.05 -3.87 -3.01
N GLU A 30 -3.17 -3.98 -2.27
CA GLU A 30 -4.50 -3.79 -2.83
C GLU A 30 -4.68 -2.37 -3.38
N ALA A 31 -4.32 -1.35 -2.59
CA ALA A 31 -4.34 0.04 -3.03
C ALA A 31 -3.48 0.27 -4.28
N GLY A 32 -2.29 -0.34 -4.32
CA GLY A 32 -1.39 -0.31 -5.47
C GLY A 32 -2.00 -0.95 -6.72
N THR A 33 -2.66 -2.10 -6.61
CA THR A 33 -3.32 -2.75 -7.75
C THR A 33 -4.49 -1.92 -8.29
N LEU A 34 -5.32 -1.35 -7.41
CA LEU A 34 -6.43 -0.48 -7.78
C LEU A 34 -5.93 0.80 -8.44
N TRP A 35 -4.88 1.40 -7.89
CA TRP A 35 -4.24 2.59 -8.46
C TRP A 35 -3.64 2.32 -9.84
N ARG A 36 -2.95 1.18 -10.03
CA ARG A 36 -2.43 0.76 -11.34
C ARG A 36 -3.55 0.58 -12.37
N ARG A 37 -4.66 -0.08 -11.99
CA ARG A 37 -5.82 -0.26 -12.86
C ARG A 37 -6.48 1.08 -13.21
N ALA A 38 -6.67 1.95 -12.24
CA ALA A 38 -7.21 3.29 -12.46
C ALA A 38 -6.32 4.11 -13.39
N ARG A 39 -4.99 4.01 -13.23
CA ARG A 39 -4.02 4.69 -14.09
C ARG A 39 -4.03 4.15 -15.52
N ALA A 40 -4.16 2.84 -15.71
CA ALA A 40 -4.31 2.22 -17.03
C ALA A 40 -5.59 2.69 -17.72
N ARG A 41 -6.71 2.74 -17.00
CA ARG A 41 -7.98 3.28 -17.52
C ARG A 41 -7.87 4.76 -17.91
N ARG A 42 -7.22 5.58 -17.10
CA ARG A 42 -6.98 6.99 -17.42
C ARG A 42 -6.11 7.17 -18.65
N ARG A 43 -5.09 6.32 -18.85
CA ARG A 43 -4.28 6.32 -20.08
C ARG A 43 -5.12 5.95 -21.30
N ALA A 44 -5.92 4.89 -21.22
CA ALA A 44 -6.83 4.49 -22.30
C ALA A 44 -7.89 5.56 -22.61
N ALA A 45 -8.45 6.22 -21.60
CA ALA A 45 -9.39 7.32 -21.78
C ALA A 45 -8.74 8.53 -22.47
N ARG A 46 -7.48 8.86 -22.13
CA ARG A 46 -6.72 9.93 -22.81
C ARG A 46 -6.43 9.61 -24.28
N LEU A 47 -6.10 8.36 -24.59
CA LEU A 47 -5.88 7.93 -25.98
C LEU A 47 -7.19 8.05 -26.79
N ARG A 48 -8.32 7.57 -26.24
CA ARG A 48 -9.64 7.72 -26.89
C ARG A 48 -10.10 9.16 -27.03
N ALA A 49 -9.79 10.03 -26.07
CA ALA A 49 -10.12 11.46 -26.15
C ALA A 49 -9.21 12.23 -27.12
N GLY A 50 -8.02 11.70 -27.43
CA GLY A 50 -7.10 12.27 -28.43
C GLY A 50 -7.41 11.87 -29.87
N ASP A 51 -8.13 10.76 -30.07
CA ASP A 51 -8.48 10.17 -31.37
C ASP A 51 -9.77 10.76 -31.98
N GLY A 52 -10.37 11.76 -31.32
CA GLY A 52 -11.59 12.45 -31.74
C GLY A 52 -11.37 13.86 -32.30
N ARG A 53 -10.15 14.18 -32.74
CA ARG A 53 -9.81 15.43 -33.45
C ARG A 53 -9.27 15.09 -34.83
#